data_AF-A0A973IS71-F1
#
_entry.id   AF-A0A973IS71-F1
#
_cell.length_a   1.000
_cell.length_b   1.000
_cell.length_c   1.000
_cell.angle_alpha   90.00
_cell.angle_beta   90.00
_cell.angle_gamma   90.00
#
_symmetry.space_group_name_H-M   'P 1'
#
loop_
_entity.id
_entity.type
_entity.pdbx_description
1 polymer ?
#
loop_
_entity_poly.entity_id
_entity_poly.type
_entity_poly.pdbx_seq_one_letter_code
_entity_poly.pdbx_strand_id
1 'polypeptide(L)'
;MEAKSKATGFFRVEKIDGKWWFIDPEGYYFISAGSTGINPGGSFARPEGREYIFREFVPEELSKVDKRLGKTAFYTWNLYRRFGEDYYRKWMDFTVRRMEDWGLNTIANWSDANFGRSQRKPYVATLGAWGFDAQTMGMPDVYDPEYPAKVDESAKRQCEPLKNDPFLLGYFVGNEPPWPGREQELVRVILEGKETPMKKALQNFLADDDTPDRRREFVYNTYTKFIRIINSAIKKYDPNHLNLGLRFGGNPPDEIIKASAEAGFDVFSLNIYNYSASPEILIKIDELTGLPIIIGEFHFGTPGRGLSPGLKQTISQEERGVAYRYYVENAVAHPSLIGTHWFQWWDQPSTGRNDGENYNIGFVDVTDQPYRELVNAARETHKRLFGIHSGLIPPVSRQAVIK
;
A
#
# COMPACT_ATOMS: atom_id res chain seq x y z
N MET A 1 29.19 -1.77 -16.21
CA MET A 1 29.08 -2.80 -15.15
C MET A 1 27.65 -2.75 -14.66
N GLU A 2 26.95 -3.88 -14.69
CA GLU A 2 25.59 -3.96 -14.14
C GLU A 2 25.65 -3.70 -12.64
N ALA A 3 24.80 -2.82 -12.13
CA ALA A 3 24.79 -2.44 -10.72
C ALA A 3 24.27 -3.61 -9.88
N LYS A 4 25.21 -4.29 -9.20
CA LYS A 4 24.99 -5.61 -8.59
C LYS A 4 25.76 -5.74 -7.27
N SER A 5 25.08 -6.25 -6.26
CA SER A 5 25.61 -6.67 -4.96
C SER A 5 25.53 -8.19 -4.80
N LYS A 6 25.83 -8.72 -3.61
CA LYS A 6 25.75 -10.15 -3.31
C LYS A 6 24.31 -10.68 -3.45
N ALA A 7 24.16 -11.74 -4.24
CA ALA A 7 22.92 -12.51 -4.36
C ALA A 7 22.66 -13.33 -3.08
N THR A 8 21.43 -13.28 -2.58
CA THR A 8 21.00 -14.00 -1.37
C THR A 8 19.83 -14.95 -1.62
N GLY A 9 19.27 -14.95 -2.83
CA GLY A 9 18.07 -15.72 -3.17
C GLY A 9 16.76 -15.09 -2.69
N PHE A 10 16.82 -13.91 -2.04
CA PHE A 10 15.66 -13.16 -1.53
C PHE A 10 15.90 -11.67 -1.67
N PHE A 11 14.82 -10.90 -1.76
CA PHE A 11 14.89 -9.44 -1.67
C PHE A 11 15.45 -9.01 -0.32
N ARG A 12 16.31 -7.99 -0.34
CA ARG A 12 16.85 -7.35 0.87
C ARG A 12 17.07 -5.86 0.63
N VAL A 13 17.47 -5.14 1.66
CA VAL A 13 17.84 -3.73 1.56
C VAL A 13 19.34 -3.55 1.82
N GLU A 14 19.96 -2.63 1.11
CA GLU A 14 21.38 -2.29 1.30
C GLU A 14 21.62 -0.81 1.04
N LYS A 15 22.42 -0.16 1.88
CA LYS A 15 22.88 1.21 1.66
C LYS A 15 24.24 1.15 0.95
N ILE A 16 24.29 1.62 -0.29
CA ILE A 16 25.46 1.59 -1.17
C ILE A 16 25.74 3.03 -1.60
N ASP A 17 26.95 3.51 -1.35
CA ASP A 17 27.38 4.89 -1.67
C ASP A 17 26.41 5.97 -1.17
N GLY A 18 25.90 5.77 0.05
CA GLY A 18 24.97 6.70 0.71
C GLY A 18 23.52 6.61 0.23
N LYS A 19 23.18 5.72 -0.70
CA LYS A 19 21.82 5.51 -1.23
C LYS A 19 21.31 4.13 -0.84
N TRP A 20 20.06 4.07 -0.40
CA TRP A 20 19.40 2.80 -0.16
C TRP A 20 18.98 2.16 -1.48
N TRP A 21 19.01 0.84 -1.53
CA TRP A 21 18.50 0.05 -2.64
C TRP A 21 17.73 -1.15 -2.11
N PHE A 22 16.68 -1.57 -2.81
CA PHE A 22 16.35 -2.98 -2.78
C PHE A 22 17.43 -3.72 -3.57
N ILE A 23 17.81 -4.90 -3.10
CA ILE A 23 18.64 -5.84 -3.82
C ILE A 23 17.77 -7.05 -4.12
N ASP A 24 17.62 -7.39 -5.39
CA ASP A 24 16.80 -8.53 -5.81
C ASP A 24 17.48 -9.88 -5.45
N PRO A 25 16.77 -11.02 -5.58
CA PRO A 25 17.31 -12.35 -5.27
C PRO A 25 18.64 -12.68 -5.96
N GLU A 26 18.88 -12.14 -7.15
CA GLU A 26 20.09 -12.35 -7.95
C GLU A 26 21.18 -11.31 -7.70
N GLY A 27 20.92 -10.32 -6.84
CA GLY A 27 21.86 -9.30 -6.41
C GLY A 27 21.74 -7.97 -7.16
N TYR A 28 20.82 -7.80 -8.11
CA TYR A 28 20.71 -6.53 -8.85
C TYR A 28 20.02 -5.45 -8.04
N TYR A 29 20.41 -4.21 -8.29
CA TYR A 29 19.80 -3.05 -7.65
C TYR A 29 18.38 -2.88 -8.19
N PHE A 30 17.44 -2.65 -7.28
CA PHE A 30 16.02 -2.63 -7.58
C PHE A 30 15.35 -1.40 -6.97
N ILE A 31 14.46 -0.77 -7.75
CA ILE A 31 13.55 0.29 -7.29
C ILE A 31 12.14 -0.23 -7.56
N SER A 32 11.31 -0.31 -6.53
CA SER A 32 9.95 -0.86 -6.67
C SER A 32 9.00 0.17 -7.30
N ALA A 33 8.52 -0.12 -8.50
CA ALA A 33 7.49 0.65 -9.19
C ALA A 33 6.27 -0.25 -9.46
N GLY A 34 5.15 0.09 -8.84
CA GLY A 34 3.96 -0.77 -8.86
C GLY A 34 2.66 0.00 -8.82
N SER A 35 1.56 -0.75 -8.96
CA SER A 35 0.20 -0.25 -8.73
C SER A 35 -0.48 -1.17 -7.74
N THR A 36 -1.20 -0.58 -6.78
CA THR A 36 -2.02 -1.32 -5.83
C THR A 36 -3.31 -1.80 -6.49
N GLY A 37 -3.98 -2.77 -5.88
CA GLY A 37 -5.31 -3.18 -6.34
C GLY A 37 -5.33 -3.85 -7.71
N ILE A 38 -4.24 -4.51 -8.14
CA ILE A 38 -4.20 -5.27 -9.39
C ILE A 38 -4.97 -6.57 -9.17
N ASN A 39 -6.29 -6.49 -9.33
CA ASN A 39 -7.22 -7.59 -9.21
C ASN A 39 -8.28 -7.50 -10.32
N PRO A 40 -8.87 -8.64 -10.73
CA PRO A 40 -9.92 -8.64 -11.76
C PRO A 40 -11.26 -8.20 -11.20
N GLY A 41 -11.38 -7.96 -9.89
CA GLY A 41 -12.62 -7.66 -9.21
C GLY A 41 -12.37 -7.02 -7.86
N GLY A 42 -13.31 -6.19 -7.44
CA GLY A 42 -13.20 -5.33 -6.27
C GLY A 42 -14.18 -4.17 -6.44
N SER A 43 -14.47 -3.44 -5.37
CA SER A 43 -15.41 -2.32 -5.36
C SER A 43 -16.82 -2.61 -5.90
N PHE A 44 -17.60 -3.24 -5.04
CA PHE A 44 -19.03 -3.44 -5.20
C PHE A 44 -19.74 -2.11 -4.98
N ALA A 45 -20.20 -1.49 -6.07
CA ALA A 45 -21.18 -0.43 -5.94
C ALA A 45 -22.36 -0.97 -5.15
N ARG A 46 -22.87 -0.23 -4.15
CA ARG A 46 -24.04 -0.64 -3.35
C ARG A 46 -25.33 -0.42 -4.16
N PRO A 47 -25.97 -1.46 -4.74
CA PRO A 47 -27.18 -1.25 -5.50
C PRO A 47 -28.41 -1.01 -4.61
N GLU A 48 -28.37 -1.39 -3.33
CA GLU A 48 -29.54 -1.41 -2.45
C GLU A 48 -30.13 0.00 -2.27
N GLY A 49 -31.41 0.16 -2.65
CA GLY A 49 -32.10 1.46 -2.64
C GLY A 49 -31.63 2.42 -3.74
N ARG A 50 -30.77 1.95 -4.65
CA ARG A 50 -30.19 2.70 -5.77
C ARG A 50 -30.30 1.93 -7.09
N GLU A 51 -31.16 0.92 -7.15
CA GLU A 51 -31.30 0.03 -8.31
C GLU A 51 -31.68 0.80 -9.58
N TYR A 52 -32.43 1.89 -9.42
CA TYR A 52 -32.86 2.79 -10.50
C TYR A 52 -31.70 3.46 -11.25
N ILE A 53 -30.48 3.49 -10.69
CA ILE A 53 -29.28 4.03 -11.35
C ILE A 53 -28.74 3.04 -12.40
N PHE A 54 -29.02 1.75 -12.24
CA PHE A 54 -28.46 0.69 -13.08
C PHE A 54 -29.45 0.27 -14.15
N ARG A 55 -29.04 0.43 -15.42
CA ARG A 55 -29.81 -0.11 -16.55
C ARG A 55 -29.80 -1.64 -16.58
N GLU A 56 -28.69 -2.24 -16.15
CA GLU A 56 -28.46 -3.67 -16.21
C GLU A 56 -27.52 -4.09 -15.06
N PHE A 57 -27.71 -5.31 -14.56
CA PHE A 57 -26.83 -5.96 -13.59
C PHE A 57 -26.07 -7.11 -14.26
N VAL A 58 -24.97 -7.54 -13.63
CA VAL A 58 -24.29 -8.77 -14.06
C VAL A 58 -25.28 -9.96 -13.93
N PRO A 59 -25.45 -10.80 -14.97
CA PRO A 59 -26.33 -11.97 -14.90
C PRO A 59 -26.01 -12.87 -13.71
N GLU A 60 -27.03 -13.27 -12.96
CA GLU A 60 -26.87 -14.01 -11.70
C GLU A 60 -26.21 -15.38 -11.93
N GLU A 61 -26.42 -15.98 -13.10
CA GLU A 61 -25.84 -17.24 -13.53
C GLU A 61 -24.31 -17.16 -13.58
N LEU A 62 -23.74 -16.01 -13.96
CA LEU A 62 -22.30 -15.81 -13.98
C LEU A 62 -21.71 -15.75 -12.57
N SER A 63 -22.43 -15.15 -11.61
CA SER A 63 -22.02 -15.14 -10.20
C SER A 63 -22.00 -16.54 -9.58
N LYS A 64 -22.82 -17.48 -10.09
CA LYS A 64 -22.83 -18.89 -9.64
C LYS A 64 -21.59 -19.64 -10.12
N VAL A 65 -21.09 -19.32 -11.31
CA VAL A 65 -19.86 -19.88 -11.88
C VAL A 65 -18.63 -19.28 -11.21
N ASP A 66 -18.63 -17.95 -11.02
CA ASP A 66 -17.51 -17.23 -10.45
C ASP A 66 -18.00 -16.09 -9.54
N LYS A 67 -17.74 -16.23 -8.24
CA LYS A 67 -18.14 -15.26 -7.22
C LYS A 67 -17.54 -13.86 -7.44
N ARG A 68 -16.48 -13.72 -8.24
CA ARG A 68 -15.91 -12.41 -8.62
C ARG A 68 -16.83 -11.62 -9.54
N LEU A 69 -17.72 -12.29 -10.28
CA LEU A 69 -18.71 -11.70 -11.19
C LEU A 69 -19.98 -11.27 -10.45
N GLY A 70 -19.86 -10.77 -9.22
CA GLY A 70 -20.99 -10.32 -8.40
C GLY A 70 -21.87 -9.27 -9.09
N LYS A 71 -23.06 -9.00 -8.52
CA LYS A 71 -24.15 -8.21 -9.12
C LYS A 71 -23.74 -6.88 -9.77
N THR A 72 -22.78 -6.16 -9.17
CA THR A 72 -22.31 -4.83 -9.63
C THR A 72 -20.83 -4.82 -10.04
N ALA A 73 -20.22 -5.98 -10.27
CA ALA A 73 -18.80 -6.12 -10.62
C ALA A 73 -18.53 -5.84 -12.11
N PHE A 74 -18.85 -4.63 -12.57
CA PHE A 74 -18.81 -4.26 -14.00
C PHE A 74 -17.43 -4.38 -14.65
N TYR A 75 -16.34 -4.12 -13.91
CA TYR A 75 -14.97 -4.35 -14.41
C TYR A 75 -14.72 -5.85 -14.66
N THR A 76 -15.00 -6.72 -13.67
CA THR A 76 -14.91 -8.17 -13.83
C THR A 76 -15.78 -8.67 -14.99
N TRP A 77 -17.00 -8.15 -15.10
CA TRP A 77 -17.92 -8.52 -16.17
C TRP A 77 -17.41 -8.08 -17.54
N ASN A 78 -16.76 -6.92 -17.65
CA ASN A 78 -16.06 -6.49 -18.86
C ASN A 78 -14.91 -7.42 -19.22
N LEU A 79 -14.13 -7.88 -18.26
CA LEU A 79 -13.09 -8.88 -18.50
C LEU A 79 -13.70 -10.20 -19.02
N TYR A 80 -14.80 -10.67 -18.42
CA TYR A 80 -15.53 -11.85 -18.90
C TYR A 80 -16.05 -11.66 -20.32
N ARG A 81 -16.70 -10.52 -20.63
CA ARG A 81 -17.17 -10.20 -21.98
C ARG A 81 -16.04 -10.16 -23.01
N ARG A 82 -14.86 -9.70 -22.61
CA ARG A 82 -13.68 -9.58 -23.47
C ARG A 82 -12.99 -10.93 -23.71
N PHE A 83 -12.85 -11.75 -22.68
CA PHE A 83 -11.94 -12.91 -22.69
C PHE A 83 -12.66 -14.27 -22.64
N GLY A 84 -13.97 -14.29 -22.38
CA GLY A 84 -14.80 -15.49 -22.23
C GLY A 84 -14.64 -16.16 -20.86
N GLU A 85 -15.00 -17.44 -20.77
CA GLU A 85 -15.00 -18.20 -19.51
C GLU A 85 -13.61 -18.25 -18.83
N ASP A 86 -12.53 -18.29 -19.61
CA ASP A 86 -11.14 -18.27 -19.10
C ASP A 86 -10.59 -16.84 -18.88
N TYR A 87 -11.46 -15.88 -18.56
CA TYR A 87 -11.06 -14.48 -18.43
C TYR A 87 -10.01 -14.25 -17.36
N TYR A 88 -10.03 -15.01 -16.26
CA TYR A 88 -9.13 -14.78 -15.14
C TYR A 88 -7.67 -15.05 -15.51
N ARG A 89 -7.40 -16.19 -16.18
CA ARG A 89 -6.06 -16.53 -16.66
C ARG A 89 -5.61 -15.55 -17.74
N LYS A 90 -6.48 -15.25 -18.70
CA LYS A 90 -6.19 -14.27 -19.77
C LYS A 90 -5.95 -12.86 -19.23
N TRP A 91 -6.67 -12.46 -18.19
CA TRP A 91 -6.45 -11.20 -17.46
C TRP A 91 -5.08 -11.18 -16.81
N MET A 92 -4.67 -12.24 -16.09
CA MET A 92 -3.32 -12.33 -15.52
C MET A 92 -2.25 -12.23 -16.63
N ASP A 93 -2.39 -13.01 -17.71
CA ASP A 93 -1.47 -13.01 -18.85
C ASP A 93 -1.35 -11.65 -19.52
N PHE A 94 -2.47 -10.95 -19.68
CA PHE A 94 -2.51 -9.64 -20.31
C PHE A 94 -2.00 -8.54 -19.38
N THR A 95 -2.27 -8.66 -18.09
CA THR A 95 -1.81 -7.72 -17.06
C THR A 95 -0.30 -7.75 -16.91
N VAL A 96 0.35 -8.93 -16.92
CA VAL A 96 1.83 -9.01 -16.92
C VAL A 96 2.43 -8.29 -18.12
N ARG A 97 1.87 -8.52 -19.33
CA ARG A 97 2.35 -7.85 -20.55
C ARG A 97 2.19 -6.34 -20.47
N ARG A 98 1.08 -5.84 -19.91
CA ARG A 98 0.92 -4.40 -19.62
C ARG A 98 1.98 -3.92 -18.66
N MET A 99 2.22 -4.63 -17.56
CA MET A 99 3.24 -4.24 -16.59
C MET A 99 4.64 -4.20 -17.20
N GLU A 100 5.02 -5.19 -18.02
CA GLU A 100 6.28 -5.20 -18.78
C GLU A 100 6.39 -4.00 -19.72
N ASP A 101 5.37 -3.78 -20.56
CA ASP A 101 5.33 -2.67 -21.52
C ASP A 101 5.31 -1.29 -20.84
N TRP A 102 4.65 -1.16 -19.69
CA TRP A 102 4.51 0.10 -18.96
C TRP A 102 5.68 0.37 -18.01
N GLY A 103 6.58 -0.59 -17.82
CA GLY A 103 7.72 -0.51 -16.90
C GLY A 103 7.36 -0.73 -15.42
N LEU A 104 6.17 -1.24 -15.11
CA LEU A 104 5.79 -1.64 -13.76
C LEU A 104 6.48 -2.97 -13.42
N ASN A 105 7.28 -2.98 -12.36
CA ASN A 105 8.08 -4.14 -11.97
C ASN A 105 7.58 -4.83 -10.70
N THR A 106 6.63 -4.23 -9.97
CA THR A 106 6.10 -4.78 -8.72
C THR A 106 4.57 -4.88 -8.74
N ILE A 107 4.03 -6.04 -8.41
CA ILE A 107 2.61 -6.23 -8.09
C ILE A 107 2.41 -5.70 -6.66
N ALA A 108 1.83 -4.51 -6.51
CA ALA A 108 1.80 -3.83 -5.22
C ALA A 108 0.60 -4.25 -4.34
N ASN A 109 0.45 -3.56 -3.21
CA ASN A 109 -0.49 -3.89 -2.13
C ASN A 109 -1.93 -4.15 -2.62
N TRP A 110 -2.67 -5.04 -1.96
CA TRP A 110 -4.07 -5.39 -2.27
C TRP A 110 -4.35 -5.90 -3.70
N SER A 111 -3.31 -6.38 -4.38
CA SER A 111 -3.47 -7.11 -5.63
C SER A 111 -3.94 -8.55 -5.39
N ASP A 112 -4.42 -9.22 -6.44
CA ASP A 112 -4.85 -10.61 -6.38
C ASP A 112 -3.70 -11.53 -5.91
N ALA A 113 -3.96 -12.33 -4.88
CA ALA A 113 -2.93 -13.16 -4.26
C ALA A 113 -2.37 -14.24 -5.20
N ASN A 114 -3.19 -14.81 -6.08
CA ASN A 114 -2.70 -15.78 -7.07
C ASN A 114 -1.90 -15.07 -8.16
N PHE A 115 -2.20 -13.80 -8.44
CA PHE A 115 -1.39 -13.02 -9.37
C PHE A 115 0.02 -12.79 -8.84
N GLY A 116 0.17 -12.38 -7.56
CA GLY A 116 1.49 -12.30 -6.91
C GLY A 116 2.21 -13.66 -6.89
N ARG A 117 1.53 -14.69 -6.39
CA ARG A 117 2.06 -16.07 -6.28
C ARG A 117 2.27 -16.78 -7.61
N SER A 118 1.92 -16.15 -8.74
CA SER A 118 2.23 -16.69 -10.06
C SER A 118 3.72 -16.63 -10.39
N GLN A 119 4.52 -15.91 -9.58
CA GLN A 119 5.97 -15.78 -9.73
C GLN A 119 6.39 -15.24 -11.11
N ARG A 120 5.58 -14.34 -11.67
CA ARG A 120 5.87 -13.68 -12.96
C ARG A 120 6.48 -12.29 -12.82
N LYS A 121 6.28 -11.66 -11.67
CA LYS A 121 6.77 -10.34 -11.28
C LYS A 121 6.99 -10.34 -9.78
N PRO A 122 7.98 -9.59 -9.26
CA PRO A 122 8.07 -9.29 -7.84
C PRO A 122 6.75 -8.77 -7.28
N TYR A 123 6.41 -9.14 -6.05
CA TYR A 123 5.16 -8.72 -5.42
C TYR A 123 5.33 -8.41 -3.94
N VAL A 124 4.41 -7.63 -3.40
CA VAL A 124 4.26 -7.43 -1.95
C VAL A 124 2.97 -8.10 -1.48
N ALA A 125 2.97 -8.60 -0.26
CA ALA A 125 1.79 -9.17 0.37
C ALA A 125 1.31 -8.28 1.53
N THR A 126 0.00 -8.25 1.76
CA THR A 126 -0.58 -7.60 2.96
C THR A 126 -0.83 -8.68 3.99
N LEU A 127 -0.31 -8.49 5.20
CA LEU A 127 -0.69 -9.31 6.35
C LEU A 127 -1.79 -8.62 7.15
N GLY A 128 -2.67 -9.42 7.73
CA GLY A 128 -3.77 -8.92 8.57
C GLY A 128 -4.03 -9.80 9.79
N ALA A 129 -5.23 -9.63 10.35
CA ALA A 129 -5.66 -10.30 11.58
C ALA A 129 -4.74 -10.02 12.78
N TRP A 130 -4.33 -8.76 12.93
CA TRP A 130 -3.50 -8.26 14.01
C TRP A 130 -4.26 -7.66 15.19
N GLY A 131 -5.60 -7.80 15.20
CA GLY A 131 -6.46 -7.22 16.22
C GLY A 131 -6.76 -5.73 16.01
N PHE A 132 -6.58 -5.20 14.80
CA PHE A 132 -7.05 -3.86 14.45
C PHE A 132 -8.56 -3.75 14.69
N ASP A 133 -8.98 -2.79 15.51
CA ASP A 133 -10.38 -2.55 15.85
C ASP A 133 -10.74 -1.07 15.63
N ALA A 134 -11.81 -0.83 14.86
CA ALA A 134 -12.31 0.52 14.61
C ALA A 134 -12.77 1.22 15.90
N GLN A 135 -13.22 0.45 16.91
CA GLN A 135 -13.63 0.98 18.22
C GLN A 135 -12.47 1.53 19.02
N THR A 136 -11.23 1.17 18.69
CA THR A 136 -10.01 1.68 19.34
C THR A 136 -9.15 2.44 18.36
N MET A 137 -9.76 3.04 17.33
CA MET A 137 -9.05 3.78 16.28
C MET A 137 -7.90 2.97 15.66
N GLY A 138 -8.07 1.65 15.53
CA GLY A 138 -7.06 0.74 15.00
C GLY A 138 -5.92 0.41 15.95
N MET A 139 -6.03 0.63 17.28
CA MET A 139 -5.04 0.15 18.24
C MET A 139 -5.41 -1.25 18.76
N PRO A 140 -4.61 -2.31 18.51
CA PRO A 140 -4.90 -3.63 19.05
C PRO A 140 -4.74 -3.71 20.57
N ASP A 141 -5.55 -4.55 21.22
CA ASP A 141 -5.37 -4.85 22.64
C ASP A 141 -4.20 -5.82 22.85
N VAL A 142 -2.99 -5.28 22.92
CA VAL A 142 -1.74 -6.04 23.19
C VAL A 142 -1.60 -6.47 24.65
N TYR A 143 -2.57 -6.17 25.50
CA TYR A 143 -2.61 -6.56 26.92
C TYR A 143 -3.51 -7.76 27.16
N ASP A 144 -4.32 -8.16 26.17
CA ASP A 144 -5.02 -9.45 26.17
C ASP A 144 -4.00 -10.59 26.29
N PRO A 145 -4.09 -11.47 27.32
CA PRO A 145 -3.17 -12.59 27.49
C PRO A 145 -3.18 -13.58 26.32
N GLU A 146 -4.27 -13.63 25.54
CA GLU A 146 -4.34 -14.47 24.33
C GLU A 146 -3.76 -13.79 23.09
N TYR A 147 -3.47 -12.48 23.14
CA TYR A 147 -3.01 -11.71 21.98
C TYR A 147 -1.75 -12.29 21.32
N PRO A 148 -0.68 -12.67 22.07
CA PRO A 148 0.50 -13.25 21.45
C PRO A 148 0.22 -14.56 20.71
N ALA A 149 -0.67 -15.41 21.24
CA ALA A 149 -1.04 -16.68 20.61
C ALA A 149 -1.83 -16.44 19.31
N LYS A 150 -2.78 -15.50 19.32
CA LYS A 150 -3.55 -15.09 18.12
C LYS A 150 -2.62 -14.53 17.03
N VAL A 151 -1.64 -13.70 17.40
CA VAL A 151 -0.65 -13.17 16.46
C VAL A 151 0.26 -14.27 15.91
N ASP A 152 0.74 -15.19 16.75
CA ASP A 152 1.59 -16.31 16.32
C ASP A 152 0.87 -17.22 15.31
N GLU A 153 -0.38 -17.59 15.58
CA GLU A 153 -1.21 -18.39 14.67
C GLU A 153 -1.44 -17.66 13.33
N SER A 154 -1.77 -16.36 13.41
CA SER A 154 -1.98 -15.53 12.23
C SER A 154 -0.72 -15.39 11.37
N ALA A 155 0.44 -15.18 12.01
CA ALA A 155 1.73 -15.10 11.32
C ALA A 155 2.10 -16.44 10.69
N LYS A 156 1.95 -17.57 11.40
CA LYS A 156 2.20 -18.91 10.86
C LYS A 156 1.40 -19.15 9.59
N ARG A 157 0.08 -18.96 9.67
CA ARG A 157 -0.85 -19.23 8.57
C ARG A 157 -0.55 -18.41 7.33
N GLN A 158 -0.11 -17.17 7.49
CA GLN A 158 0.12 -16.25 6.37
C GLN A 158 1.54 -16.29 5.82
N CYS A 159 2.57 -16.44 6.67
CA CYS A 159 3.98 -16.32 6.28
C CYS A 159 4.62 -17.66 5.94
N GLU A 160 4.31 -18.74 6.68
CA GLU A 160 4.94 -20.06 6.47
C GLU A 160 4.79 -20.60 5.04
N PRO A 161 3.63 -20.44 4.36
CA PRO A 161 3.48 -20.87 2.97
C PRO A 161 4.32 -20.07 1.95
N LEU A 162 4.80 -18.88 2.33
CA LEU A 162 5.46 -17.92 1.43
C LEU A 162 6.96 -17.77 1.70
N LYS A 163 7.47 -18.30 2.82
CA LYS A 163 8.86 -18.11 3.30
C LYS A 163 9.98 -18.44 2.33
N ASN A 164 9.69 -19.22 1.28
CA ASN A 164 10.64 -19.66 0.26
C ASN A 164 10.37 -19.06 -1.12
N ASP A 165 9.42 -18.13 -1.27
CA ASP A 165 9.09 -17.51 -2.55
C ASP A 165 10.06 -16.35 -2.88
N PRO A 166 11.00 -16.49 -3.82
CA PRO A 166 11.97 -15.44 -4.12
C PRO A 166 11.34 -14.20 -4.79
N PHE A 167 10.11 -14.29 -5.32
CA PHE A 167 9.42 -13.16 -5.93
C PHE A 167 8.72 -12.28 -4.89
N LEU A 168 8.54 -12.76 -3.66
CA LEU A 168 8.00 -11.94 -2.60
C LEU A 168 9.06 -10.93 -2.15
N LEU A 169 8.75 -9.65 -2.29
CA LEU A 169 9.59 -8.56 -1.81
C LEU A 169 9.47 -8.42 -0.29
N GLY A 170 8.24 -8.50 0.22
CA GLY A 170 7.98 -8.36 1.65
C GLY A 170 6.51 -8.15 1.98
N TYR A 171 6.26 -7.88 3.26
CA TYR A 171 4.93 -7.77 3.85
C TYR A 171 4.64 -6.35 4.34
N PHE A 172 3.53 -5.77 3.90
CA PHE A 172 2.91 -4.68 4.67
C PHE A 172 2.11 -5.28 5.83
N VAL A 173 2.25 -4.72 7.03
CA VAL A 173 1.64 -5.26 8.25
C VAL A 173 0.41 -4.48 8.73
N GLY A 174 -0.01 -3.48 7.96
CA GLY A 174 -1.19 -2.68 8.22
C GLY A 174 -1.30 -1.52 7.24
N ASN A 175 -2.29 -0.66 7.46
CA ASN A 175 -2.52 0.52 6.62
C ASN A 175 -3.14 1.63 7.46
N GLU A 176 -2.51 2.80 7.45
CA GLU A 176 -3.04 4.07 7.97
C GLU A 176 -3.81 3.95 9.29
N PRO A 177 -3.16 3.53 10.40
CA PRO A 177 -3.81 3.63 11.70
C PRO A 177 -4.22 5.10 11.93
N PRO A 178 -5.48 5.39 12.35
CA PRO A 178 -6.00 6.76 12.41
C PRO A 178 -5.64 7.52 13.69
N TRP A 179 -4.98 6.89 14.66
CA TRP A 179 -4.63 7.48 15.95
C TRP A 179 -3.33 8.31 16.01
N PRO A 180 -2.30 8.16 15.15
CA PRO A 180 -1.10 8.99 15.23
C PRO A 180 -1.44 10.48 15.12
N GLY A 181 -0.99 11.28 16.09
CA GLY A 181 -1.37 12.69 16.25
C GLY A 181 -2.72 12.92 16.93
N ARG A 182 -3.40 11.85 17.36
CA ARG A 182 -4.72 11.85 18.04
C ARG A 182 -4.68 10.99 19.30
N GLU A 183 -3.54 10.96 20.00
CA GLU A 183 -3.31 10.08 21.16
C GLU A 183 -4.31 10.35 22.29
N GLN A 184 -4.66 11.62 22.51
CA GLN A 184 -5.63 12.01 23.54
C GLN A 184 -7.04 11.46 23.22
N GLU A 185 -7.41 11.46 21.94
CA GLU A 185 -8.69 10.93 21.49
C GLU A 185 -8.72 9.41 21.58
N LEU A 186 -7.62 8.73 21.20
CA LEU A 186 -7.47 7.30 21.38
C LEU A 186 -7.65 6.91 22.86
N VAL A 187 -6.97 7.60 23.78
CA VAL A 187 -7.11 7.36 25.22
C VAL A 187 -8.55 7.55 25.69
N ARG A 188 -9.21 8.63 25.27
CA ARG A 188 -10.62 8.86 25.61
C ARG A 188 -11.50 7.70 25.14
N VAL A 189 -11.35 7.30 23.88
CA VAL A 189 -12.13 6.21 23.28
C VAL A 189 -11.89 4.87 23.99
N ILE A 190 -10.66 4.57 24.44
CA ILE A 190 -10.36 3.38 25.24
C ILE A 190 -11.06 3.45 26.61
N LEU A 191 -11.01 4.59 27.31
CA LEU A 191 -11.60 4.76 28.63
C LEU A 191 -13.14 4.75 28.62
N GLU A 192 -13.76 5.33 27.59
CA GLU A 192 -15.21 5.35 27.38
C GLU A 192 -15.73 4.03 26.79
N GLY A 193 -14.83 3.23 26.20
CA GLY A 193 -15.14 1.96 25.57
C GLY A 193 -15.43 0.81 26.55
N LYS A 194 -15.59 -0.38 25.98
CA LYS A 194 -15.86 -1.62 26.71
C LYS A 194 -14.72 -1.97 27.67
N GLU A 195 -15.06 -2.72 28.72
CA GLU A 195 -14.06 -3.28 29.63
C GLU A 195 -13.18 -4.30 28.91
N THR A 196 -11.89 -3.97 28.78
CA THR A 196 -10.87 -4.75 28.07
C THR A 196 -9.57 -4.78 28.87
N PRO A 197 -8.69 -5.78 28.65
CA PRO A 197 -7.34 -5.77 29.22
C PRO A 197 -6.56 -4.47 28.95
N MET A 198 -6.64 -3.90 27.75
CA MET A 198 -6.01 -2.62 27.43
C MET A 198 -6.59 -1.46 28.24
N LYS A 199 -7.92 -1.39 28.40
CA LYS A 199 -8.55 -0.35 29.24
C LYS A 199 -8.09 -0.46 30.70
N LYS A 200 -8.04 -1.67 31.26
CA LYS A 200 -7.54 -1.90 32.62
C LYS A 200 -6.06 -1.52 32.75
N ALA A 201 -5.24 -1.87 31.76
CA ALA A 201 -3.83 -1.49 31.73
C ALA A 201 -3.65 0.04 31.69
N LEU A 202 -4.46 0.74 30.89
CA LEU A 202 -4.47 2.20 30.80
C LEU A 202 -4.91 2.85 32.12
N GLN A 203 -6.00 2.38 32.73
CA GLN A 203 -6.48 2.88 34.03
C GLN A 203 -5.42 2.70 35.12
N ASN A 204 -4.78 1.54 35.18
CA ASN A 204 -3.69 1.29 36.13
C ASN A 204 -2.48 2.20 35.86
N PHE A 205 -2.13 2.41 34.59
CA PHE A 205 -1.00 3.27 34.20
C PHE A 205 -1.23 4.74 34.58
N LEU A 206 -2.49 5.20 34.58
CA LEU A 206 -2.87 6.58 34.90
C LEU A 206 -3.37 6.77 36.35
N ALA A 207 -3.31 5.73 37.19
CA ALA A 207 -3.91 5.76 38.53
C ALA A 207 -3.28 6.81 39.45
N ASP A 208 -1.96 6.99 39.37
CA ASP A 208 -1.21 7.93 40.21
C ASP A 208 -1.25 9.37 39.67
N ASP A 209 -1.20 9.51 38.34
CA ASP A 209 -1.21 10.80 37.65
C ASP A 209 -1.72 10.63 36.21
N ASP A 210 -2.68 11.47 35.83
CA ASP A 210 -3.31 11.44 34.51
C ASP A 210 -3.04 12.76 33.76
N THR A 211 -1.92 12.79 33.04
CA THR A 211 -1.49 13.94 32.24
C THR A 211 -1.47 13.61 30.75
N PRO A 212 -1.59 14.62 29.85
CA PRO A 212 -1.49 14.41 28.40
C PRO A 212 -0.21 13.67 27.98
N ASP A 213 0.92 13.92 28.64
CA ASP A 213 2.19 13.27 28.33
C ASP A 213 2.19 11.79 28.73
N ARG A 214 1.67 11.44 29.92
CA ARG A 214 1.51 10.03 30.33
C ARG A 214 0.55 9.28 29.41
N ARG A 215 -0.54 9.92 29.00
CA ARG A 215 -1.48 9.35 28.00
C ARG A 215 -0.78 9.03 26.68
N ARG A 216 0.04 9.96 26.18
CA ARG A 216 0.86 9.76 24.97
C ARG A 216 1.86 8.63 25.16
N GLU A 217 2.54 8.60 26.30
CA GLU A 217 3.50 7.55 26.66
C GLU A 217 2.84 6.16 26.63
N PHE A 218 1.65 6.00 27.22
CA PHE A 218 0.93 4.73 27.17
C PHE A 218 0.63 4.29 25.73
N VAL A 219 0.16 5.21 24.88
CA VAL A 219 -0.13 4.92 23.47
C VAL A 219 1.12 4.48 22.73
N TYR A 220 2.25 5.16 22.93
CA TYR A 220 3.51 4.86 22.25
C TYR A 220 4.13 3.54 22.74
N ASN A 221 4.02 3.24 24.03
CA ASN A 221 4.43 1.95 24.61
C ASN A 221 3.56 0.81 24.06
N THR A 222 2.25 1.03 23.93
CA THR A 222 1.31 0.08 23.35
C THR A 222 1.63 -0.19 21.88
N TYR A 223 1.89 0.86 21.10
CA TYR A 223 2.35 0.75 19.72
C TYR A 223 3.67 -0.04 19.58
N THR A 224 4.66 0.29 20.40
CA THR A 224 5.97 -0.38 20.37
C THR A 224 5.83 -1.87 20.69
N LYS A 225 5.01 -2.21 21.70
CA LYS A 225 4.70 -3.60 22.05
C LYS A 225 3.98 -4.31 20.91
N PHE A 226 3.01 -3.66 20.27
CA PHE A 226 2.30 -4.17 19.11
C PHE A 226 3.28 -4.57 17.98
N ILE A 227 4.14 -3.64 17.54
CA ILE A 227 5.07 -3.89 16.44
C ILE A 227 6.08 -4.99 16.77
N ARG A 228 6.62 -5.01 18.00
CA ARG A 228 7.57 -6.05 18.41
C ARG A 228 6.94 -7.45 18.38
N ILE A 229 5.69 -7.58 18.84
CA ILE A 229 4.98 -8.87 18.84
C ILE A 229 4.76 -9.36 17.41
N ILE A 230 4.21 -8.53 16.52
CA ILE A 230 3.95 -8.94 15.14
C ILE A 230 5.25 -9.24 14.39
N ASN A 231 6.29 -8.41 14.55
CA ASN A 231 7.53 -8.58 13.82
C ASN A 231 8.27 -9.86 14.26
N SER A 232 8.28 -10.14 15.57
CA SER A 232 8.86 -11.38 16.10
C SER A 232 8.13 -12.62 15.56
N ALA A 233 6.79 -12.57 15.50
CA ALA A 233 5.99 -13.66 14.97
C ALA A 233 6.20 -13.85 13.45
N ILE A 234 6.29 -12.76 12.68
CA ILE A 234 6.61 -12.82 11.25
C ILE A 234 7.99 -13.45 11.04
N LYS A 235 9.05 -12.94 11.68
CA LYS A 235 10.42 -13.45 11.51
C LYS A 235 10.59 -14.89 12.00
N LYS A 236 9.76 -15.37 12.94
CA LYS A 236 9.71 -16.78 13.37
C LYS A 236 9.29 -17.72 12.23
N TYR A 237 8.32 -17.32 11.41
CA TYR A 237 7.77 -18.16 10.34
C TYR A 237 8.32 -17.84 8.95
N ASP A 238 8.87 -16.64 8.77
CA ASP A 238 9.51 -16.16 7.56
C ASP A 238 10.66 -15.20 7.89
N PRO A 239 11.89 -15.73 8.10
CA PRO A 239 13.06 -14.92 8.39
C PRO A 239 13.64 -14.23 7.14
N ASN A 240 13.18 -14.58 5.94
CA ASN A 240 13.80 -14.17 4.67
C ASN A 240 13.22 -12.85 4.14
N HIS A 241 11.90 -12.65 4.28
CA HIS A 241 11.22 -11.51 3.68
C HIS A 241 11.19 -10.27 4.56
N LEU A 242 11.09 -9.11 3.89
CA LEU A 242 11.11 -7.80 4.52
C LEU A 242 9.79 -7.45 5.20
N ASN A 243 9.86 -6.82 6.37
CA ASN A 243 8.75 -6.10 6.98
C ASN A 243 8.73 -4.67 6.42
N LEU A 244 7.71 -4.37 5.61
CA LEU A 244 7.55 -3.13 4.88
C LEU A 244 6.78 -2.05 5.68
N GLY A 245 6.46 -2.32 6.95
CA GLY A 245 5.81 -1.36 7.84
C GLY A 245 4.30 -1.21 7.64
N LEU A 246 3.77 -0.10 8.17
CA LEU A 246 2.34 0.13 8.40
C LEU A 246 1.65 1.10 7.42
N ARG A 247 2.36 1.62 6.42
CA ARG A 247 1.82 2.58 5.45
C ARG A 247 1.14 3.74 6.16
N PHE A 248 1.91 4.50 6.93
CA PHE A 248 1.37 5.63 7.69
C PHE A 248 0.73 6.66 6.76
N GLY A 249 -0.45 7.15 7.14
CA GLY A 249 -1.11 8.26 6.46
C GLY A 249 -0.68 9.58 7.08
N GLY A 250 -0.51 10.62 6.26
CA GLY A 250 -0.19 11.97 6.73
C GLY A 250 1.23 12.09 7.30
N ASN A 251 1.36 12.77 8.45
CA ASN A 251 2.64 13.05 9.10
C ASN A 251 2.64 12.45 10.52
N PRO A 252 3.10 11.19 10.69
CA PRO A 252 3.12 10.56 12.01
C PRO A 252 4.07 11.30 12.97
N PRO A 253 3.81 11.26 14.29
CA PRO A 253 4.70 11.84 15.30
C PRO A 253 6.11 11.26 15.22
N ASP A 254 7.10 12.09 15.56
CA ASP A 254 8.51 11.73 15.44
C ASP A 254 8.90 10.54 16.31
N GLU A 255 8.30 10.40 17.50
CA GLU A 255 8.51 9.26 18.38
C GLU A 255 7.97 7.95 17.77
N ILE A 256 6.86 8.02 17.03
CA ILE A 256 6.32 6.85 16.33
C ILE A 256 7.21 6.47 15.15
N ILE A 257 7.74 7.46 14.43
CA ILE A 257 8.71 7.23 13.36
C ILE A 257 9.94 6.50 13.91
N LYS A 258 10.56 7.02 14.98
CA LYS A 258 11.71 6.41 15.66
C LYS A 258 11.40 5.00 16.16
N ALA A 259 10.29 4.84 16.89
CA ALA A 259 9.88 3.56 17.46
C ALA A 259 9.63 2.49 16.38
N SER A 260 9.18 2.89 15.18
CA SER A 260 8.97 1.96 14.07
C SER A 260 10.25 1.28 13.61
N ALA A 261 11.36 2.03 13.55
CA ALA A 261 12.67 1.48 13.21
C ALA A 261 13.18 0.55 14.31
N GLU A 262 13.12 1.00 15.56
CA GLU A 262 13.58 0.24 16.74
C GLU A 262 12.75 -1.03 17.00
N ALA A 263 11.47 -1.03 16.60
CA ALA A 263 10.57 -2.17 16.77
C ALA A 263 10.69 -3.21 15.64
N GLY A 264 11.49 -2.92 14.60
CA GLY A 264 11.97 -3.91 13.63
C GLY A 264 11.34 -3.86 12.25
N PHE A 265 10.94 -2.68 11.76
CA PHE A 265 10.71 -2.51 10.32
C PHE A 265 12.01 -2.59 9.54
N ASP A 266 11.98 -3.28 8.40
CA ASP A 266 13.10 -3.29 7.45
C ASP A 266 13.00 -2.10 6.46
N VAL A 267 11.78 -1.63 6.19
CA VAL A 267 11.46 -0.48 5.34
C VAL A 267 10.38 0.36 6.00
N PHE A 268 10.56 1.68 6.02
CA PHE A 268 9.51 2.60 6.46
C PHE A 268 8.54 2.89 5.31
N SER A 269 7.23 2.79 5.55
CA SER A 269 6.22 3.05 4.53
C SER A 269 5.22 4.11 4.93
N LEU A 270 4.84 4.92 3.94
CA LEU A 270 3.86 5.98 4.08
C LEU A 270 3.04 6.19 2.81
N ASN A 271 1.82 6.68 2.98
CA ASN A 271 0.94 7.09 1.91
C ASN A 271 0.92 8.62 1.85
N ILE A 272 1.39 9.19 0.73
CA ILE A 272 1.41 10.64 0.53
C ILE A 272 0.58 10.99 -0.71
N TYR A 273 -0.66 11.38 -0.47
CA TYR A 273 -1.51 11.99 -1.47
C TYR A 273 -1.20 13.49 -1.58
N ASN A 274 -0.21 13.83 -2.40
CA ASN A 274 0.13 15.21 -2.76
C ASN A 274 0.78 15.27 -4.16
N TYR A 275 1.03 16.47 -4.71
CA TYR A 275 1.72 16.60 -6.01
C TYR A 275 3.23 16.33 -5.95
N SER A 276 3.78 16.17 -4.75
CA SER A 276 5.15 15.71 -4.50
C SER A 276 5.16 14.78 -3.28
N ALA A 277 6.18 13.93 -3.18
CA ALA A 277 6.39 13.05 -2.02
C ALA A 277 6.93 13.80 -0.77
N SER A 278 6.81 15.15 -0.71
CA SER A 278 7.30 16.03 0.35
C SER A 278 8.75 15.75 0.79
N PRO A 279 9.75 16.43 0.20
CA PRO A 279 11.16 16.27 0.57
C PRO A 279 11.40 16.39 2.08
N GLU A 280 10.67 17.26 2.76
CA GLU A 280 10.80 17.50 4.20
C GLU A 280 10.42 16.27 5.03
N ILE A 281 9.34 15.57 4.65
CA ILE A 281 8.91 14.34 5.32
C ILE A 281 9.92 13.21 5.05
N LEU A 282 10.44 13.10 3.82
CA LEU A 282 11.42 12.08 3.47
C LEU A 282 12.74 12.26 4.23
N ILE A 283 13.24 13.50 4.32
CA ILE A 283 14.44 13.84 5.10
C ILE A 283 14.21 13.51 6.57
N LYS A 284 13.06 13.91 7.13
CA LYS A 284 12.71 13.61 8.52
C LYS A 284 12.72 12.11 8.81
N ILE A 285 12.11 11.29 7.94
CA ILE A 285 12.08 9.84 8.13
C ILE A 285 13.48 9.25 8.01
N ASP A 286 14.29 9.68 7.04
CA ASP A 286 15.66 9.20 6.87
C ASP A 286 16.52 9.52 8.11
N GLU A 287 16.46 10.75 8.61
CA GLU A 287 17.21 11.17 9.81
C GLU A 287 16.76 10.44 11.08
N LEU A 288 15.45 10.21 11.24
CA LEU A 288 14.90 9.61 12.44
C LEU A 288 14.98 8.09 12.48
N THR A 289 15.01 7.43 11.32
CA THR A 289 14.97 5.95 11.24
C THR A 289 16.25 5.33 10.70
N GLY A 290 16.97 6.04 9.83
CA GLY A 290 18.04 5.46 9.02
C GLY A 290 17.58 4.36 8.05
N LEU A 291 16.27 4.15 7.88
CA LEU A 291 15.71 3.07 7.05
C LEU A 291 15.44 3.53 5.61
N PRO A 292 15.41 2.59 4.65
CA PRO A 292 14.81 2.86 3.35
C PRO A 292 13.31 3.17 3.47
N ILE A 293 12.79 3.91 2.50
CA ILE A 293 11.44 4.45 2.45
C ILE A 293 10.72 3.96 1.19
N ILE A 294 9.45 3.59 1.34
CA ILE A 294 8.56 3.31 0.20
C ILE A 294 7.27 4.13 0.31
N ILE A 295 6.88 4.79 -0.80
CA ILE A 295 5.53 5.37 -0.90
C ILE A 295 4.56 4.25 -1.20
N GLY A 296 3.67 3.96 -0.25
CA GLY A 296 2.67 2.91 -0.34
C GLY A 296 1.48 3.26 -1.23
N GLU A 297 1.13 4.54 -1.30
CA GLU A 297 0.04 5.09 -2.11
C GLU A 297 0.28 6.54 -2.49
N PHE A 298 -0.10 6.86 -3.73
CA PHE A 298 -0.36 8.20 -4.23
C PHE A 298 -1.24 8.08 -5.48
N HIS A 299 -1.97 9.16 -5.82
CA HIS A 299 -2.69 9.25 -7.10
C HIS A 299 -2.99 10.68 -7.51
N PHE A 300 -3.42 10.80 -8.75
CA PHE A 300 -4.02 11.98 -9.36
C PHE A 300 -5.20 11.54 -10.22
N GLY A 301 -6.26 12.33 -10.28
CA GLY A 301 -7.37 12.07 -11.18
C GLY A 301 -7.84 13.33 -11.88
N THR A 302 -8.72 13.14 -12.86
CA THR A 302 -9.35 14.22 -13.61
C THR A 302 -10.87 14.03 -13.49
N PRO A 303 -11.65 15.06 -13.12
CA PRO A 303 -13.10 14.93 -13.06
C PRO A 303 -13.66 14.64 -14.46
N GLY A 304 -14.68 13.78 -14.53
CA GLY A 304 -15.36 13.47 -15.79
C GLY A 304 -15.91 12.06 -15.84
N ARG A 305 -16.78 11.77 -16.82
CA ARG A 305 -17.40 10.44 -17.01
C ARG A 305 -18.13 9.90 -15.76
N GLY A 306 -18.66 10.79 -14.92
CA GLY A 306 -19.31 10.43 -13.65
C GLY A 306 -18.35 10.08 -12.50
N LEU A 307 -17.05 10.37 -12.66
CA LEU A 307 -16.01 10.12 -11.66
C LEU A 307 -15.49 11.44 -11.07
N SER A 308 -15.17 11.38 -9.78
CA SER A 308 -14.42 12.41 -9.05
C SER A 308 -12.92 12.29 -9.34
N PRO A 309 -12.11 13.36 -9.22
CA PRO A 309 -10.66 13.29 -9.40
C PRO A 309 -9.91 12.52 -8.28
N GLY A 310 -10.60 12.09 -7.22
CA GLY A 310 -9.95 11.56 -6.03
C GLY A 310 -9.33 12.67 -5.18
N LEU A 311 -8.21 12.35 -4.53
CA LEU A 311 -7.60 13.23 -3.51
C LEU A 311 -6.76 14.37 -4.10
N LYS A 312 -6.33 14.26 -5.36
CA LYS A 312 -5.57 15.29 -6.08
C LYS A 312 -6.03 15.41 -7.52
N GLN A 313 -6.45 16.61 -7.90
CA GLN A 313 -7.05 16.92 -9.18
C GLN A 313 -6.05 17.45 -10.20
N THR A 314 -6.13 16.95 -11.42
CA THR A 314 -5.48 17.53 -12.60
C THR A 314 -6.53 18.01 -13.59
N ILE A 315 -6.21 19.04 -14.36
CA ILE A 315 -7.17 19.64 -15.31
C ILE A 315 -7.47 18.72 -16.51
N SER A 316 -6.57 17.78 -16.83
CA SER A 316 -6.71 16.86 -17.96
C SER A 316 -5.97 15.55 -17.71
N GLN A 317 -6.26 14.51 -18.51
CA GLN A 317 -5.50 13.24 -18.47
C GLN A 317 -4.03 13.45 -18.86
N GLU A 318 -3.72 14.44 -19.69
CA GLU A 318 -2.34 14.81 -20.00
C GLU A 318 -1.63 15.31 -18.73
N GLU A 319 -2.25 16.24 -18.01
CA GLU A 319 -1.69 16.79 -16.77
C GLU A 319 -1.65 15.75 -15.64
N ARG A 320 -2.55 14.75 -15.65
CA ARG A 320 -2.46 13.55 -14.80
C ARG A 320 -1.16 12.78 -15.05
N GLY A 321 -0.79 12.60 -16.31
CA GLY A 321 0.49 12.00 -16.69
C GLY A 321 1.69 12.86 -16.26
N VAL A 322 1.62 14.18 -16.42
CA VAL A 322 2.66 15.11 -15.95
C VAL A 322 2.85 15.02 -14.45
N ALA A 323 1.76 15.01 -13.68
CA ALA A 323 1.80 14.90 -12.22
C ALA A 323 2.44 13.57 -11.79
N TYR A 324 2.10 12.47 -12.47
CA TYR A 324 2.72 11.16 -12.23
C TYR A 324 4.23 11.21 -12.41
N ARG A 325 4.72 11.74 -13.55
CA ARG A 325 6.16 11.85 -13.81
C ARG A 325 6.86 12.70 -12.78
N TYR A 326 6.32 13.88 -12.50
CA TYR A 326 6.89 14.80 -11.52
C TYR A 326 6.99 14.15 -10.15
N TYR A 327 5.89 13.54 -9.67
CA TYR A 327 5.86 12.90 -8.36
C TYR A 327 6.92 11.80 -8.27
N VAL A 328 6.87 10.80 -9.15
CA VAL A 328 7.72 9.61 -9.05
C VAL A 328 9.19 9.94 -9.26
N GLU A 329 9.54 10.72 -10.29
CA GLU A 329 10.93 11.08 -10.58
C GLU A 329 11.54 11.89 -9.41
N ASN A 330 10.83 12.88 -8.87
CA ASN A 330 11.34 13.68 -7.75
C ASN A 330 11.36 12.89 -6.43
N ALA A 331 10.45 11.93 -6.24
CA ALA A 331 10.44 11.08 -5.06
C ALA A 331 11.70 10.19 -5.04
N VAL A 332 11.98 9.45 -6.12
CA VAL A 332 13.16 8.54 -6.17
C VAL A 332 14.49 9.28 -6.26
N ALA A 333 14.51 10.60 -6.44
CA ALA A 333 15.74 11.37 -6.32
C ALA A 333 16.26 11.40 -4.87
N HIS A 334 15.39 11.18 -3.88
CA HIS A 334 15.80 11.09 -2.47
C HIS A 334 16.61 9.80 -2.21
N PRO A 335 17.77 9.86 -1.52
CA PRO A 335 18.65 8.70 -1.31
C PRO A 335 18.00 7.51 -0.61
N SER A 336 16.99 7.76 0.23
CA SER A 336 16.32 6.71 1.00
C SER A 336 15.01 6.22 0.36
N LEU A 337 14.51 6.86 -0.71
CA LEU A 337 13.26 6.42 -1.33
C LEU A 337 13.51 5.39 -2.44
N ILE A 338 13.12 4.15 -2.19
CA ILE A 338 13.40 3.00 -3.06
C ILE A 338 12.16 2.36 -3.67
N GLY A 339 11.01 3.01 -3.56
CA GLY A 339 9.83 2.60 -4.31
C GLY A 339 8.62 3.51 -4.17
N THR A 340 7.72 3.40 -5.15
CA THR A 340 6.44 4.13 -5.21
C THR A 340 5.35 3.24 -5.78
N HIS A 341 4.22 3.14 -5.09
CA HIS A 341 3.05 2.38 -5.54
C HIS A 341 1.86 3.30 -5.80
N TRP A 342 1.34 3.26 -7.03
CA TRP A 342 0.16 4.02 -7.46
C TRP A 342 -1.13 3.40 -6.95
N PHE A 343 -2.02 4.20 -6.36
CA PHE A 343 -3.36 3.78 -5.98
C PHE A 343 -4.38 4.24 -7.04
N GLN A 344 -4.93 3.39 -7.91
CA GLN A 344 -4.84 1.93 -7.99
C GLN A 344 -4.94 1.46 -9.46
N TRP A 345 -5.00 0.15 -9.70
CA TRP A 345 -4.94 -0.44 -11.04
C TRP A 345 -6.08 0.02 -11.97
N TRP A 346 -7.31 0.03 -11.48
CA TRP A 346 -8.49 0.36 -12.26
C TRP A 346 -9.38 1.37 -11.52
N ASP A 347 -10.14 2.16 -12.29
CA ASP A 347 -11.01 3.21 -11.75
C ASP A 347 -12.02 2.66 -10.73
N GLN A 348 -12.40 3.49 -9.76
CA GLN A 348 -13.50 3.12 -8.88
C GLN A 348 -14.84 3.21 -9.63
N PRO A 349 -15.91 2.53 -9.16
CA PRO A 349 -17.23 2.63 -9.78
C PRO A 349 -17.73 4.08 -9.75
N SER A 350 -18.29 4.56 -10.86
CA SER A 350 -18.90 5.90 -10.95
C SER A 350 -20.03 6.11 -9.94
N THR A 351 -20.67 5.03 -9.50
CA THR A 351 -21.74 5.00 -8.49
C THR A 351 -21.23 4.89 -7.04
N GLY A 352 -19.92 4.96 -6.83
CA GLY A 352 -19.29 4.89 -5.51
C GLY A 352 -19.00 3.46 -5.05
N ARG A 353 -17.90 3.27 -4.31
CA ARG A 353 -17.62 2.04 -3.54
C ARG A 353 -18.50 1.98 -2.29
N ASN A 354 -18.17 1.04 -1.38
CA ASN A 354 -18.85 0.89 -0.09
C ASN A 354 -18.85 2.15 0.79
N ASP A 355 -17.80 2.97 0.71
CA ASP A 355 -17.62 4.25 1.40
C ASP A 355 -18.12 5.45 0.57
N GLY A 356 -18.55 5.21 -0.66
CA GLY A 356 -19.02 6.24 -1.59
C GLY A 356 -17.95 6.81 -2.52
N GLU A 357 -16.67 6.41 -2.40
CA GLU A 357 -15.63 6.92 -3.30
C GLU A 357 -15.87 6.49 -4.76
N ASN A 358 -15.76 7.42 -5.71
CA ASN A 358 -16.01 7.20 -7.14
C ASN A 358 -14.92 7.83 -8.01
N TYR A 359 -13.66 7.54 -7.70
CA TYR A 359 -12.50 8.23 -8.23
C TYR A 359 -12.00 7.73 -9.59
N ASN A 360 -11.59 8.68 -10.46
CA ASN A 360 -10.85 8.46 -11.71
C ASN A 360 -9.34 8.35 -11.43
N ILE A 361 -8.95 7.23 -10.83
CA ILE A 361 -7.58 6.98 -10.34
C ILE A 361 -6.99 5.67 -10.88
N GLY A 362 -7.65 5.01 -11.83
CA GLY A 362 -7.16 3.80 -12.48
C GLY A 362 -6.08 4.06 -13.53
N PHE A 363 -5.14 3.12 -13.68
CA PHE A 363 -4.37 2.99 -14.92
C PHE A 363 -5.27 2.57 -16.09
N VAL A 364 -6.31 1.78 -15.80
CA VAL A 364 -7.37 1.40 -16.74
C VAL A 364 -8.74 1.85 -16.24
N ASP A 365 -9.66 2.10 -17.17
CA ASP A 365 -11.06 2.37 -16.85
C ASP A 365 -11.86 1.07 -16.59
N VAL A 366 -13.14 1.23 -16.24
CA VAL A 366 -14.06 0.10 -15.98
C VAL A 366 -14.21 -0.86 -17.17
N THR A 367 -13.90 -0.43 -18.40
CA THR A 367 -13.95 -1.25 -19.62
C THR A 367 -12.62 -1.91 -19.96
N ASP A 368 -11.67 -1.91 -19.02
CA ASP A 368 -10.32 -2.44 -19.21
C ASP A 368 -9.55 -1.74 -20.33
N GLN A 369 -9.84 -0.44 -20.55
CA GLN A 369 -9.09 0.41 -21.47
C GLN A 369 -8.07 1.28 -20.72
N PRO A 370 -6.80 1.31 -21.15
CA PRO A 370 -5.77 2.11 -20.49
C PRO A 370 -5.94 3.62 -20.78
N TYR A 371 -5.68 4.43 -19.75
CA TYR A 371 -5.49 5.87 -19.90
C TYR A 371 -4.13 6.13 -20.56
N ARG A 372 -4.15 6.44 -21.87
CA ARG A 372 -2.93 6.50 -22.70
C ARG A 372 -1.92 7.52 -22.19
N GLU A 373 -2.39 8.67 -21.72
CA GLU A 373 -1.58 9.76 -21.21
C GLU A 373 -0.81 9.33 -19.96
N LEU A 374 -1.49 8.71 -18.99
CA LEU A 374 -0.88 8.16 -17.78
C LEU A 374 0.09 7.00 -18.10
N VAL A 375 -0.31 6.08 -18.98
CA VAL A 375 0.54 4.95 -19.39
C VAL A 375 1.81 5.42 -20.10
N ASN A 376 1.70 6.38 -21.01
CA ASN A 376 2.88 6.94 -21.69
C ASN A 376 3.80 7.66 -20.70
N ALA A 377 3.24 8.42 -19.76
CA ALA A 377 4.00 9.04 -18.70
C ALA A 377 4.74 8.00 -17.83
N ALA A 378 4.07 6.94 -17.42
CA ALA A 378 4.67 5.84 -16.67
C ALA A 378 5.82 5.17 -17.43
N ARG A 379 5.64 4.86 -18.72
CA ARG A 379 6.72 4.30 -19.57
C ARG A 379 7.97 5.17 -19.56
N GLU A 380 7.81 6.48 -19.72
CA GLU A 380 8.95 7.39 -19.75
C GLU A 380 9.62 7.51 -18.39
N THR A 381 8.83 7.60 -17.30
CA THR A 381 9.33 7.63 -15.93
C THR A 381 10.14 6.37 -15.57
N HIS A 382 9.57 5.18 -15.83
CA HIS A 382 10.17 3.92 -15.38
C HIS A 382 11.52 3.61 -16.03
N LYS A 383 11.72 4.02 -17.29
CA LYS A 383 13.03 3.91 -17.97
C LYS A 383 14.14 4.73 -17.30
N ARG A 384 13.77 5.75 -16.52
CA ARG A 384 14.70 6.75 -15.95
C ARG A 384 15.00 6.54 -14.48
N LEU A 385 14.21 5.75 -13.75
CA LEU A 385 14.30 5.63 -12.28
C LEU A 385 15.70 5.29 -11.79
N PHE A 386 16.35 4.29 -12.39
CA PHE A 386 17.71 3.90 -11.99
C PHE A 386 18.70 5.05 -12.15
N GLY A 387 18.66 5.75 -13.29
CA GLY A 387 19.54 6.88 -13.58
C GLY A 387 19.29 8.06 -12.62
N ILE A 388 18.04 8.33 -12.29
CA ILE A 388 17.66 9.40 -11.35
C ILE A 388 18.12 9.06 -9.95
N HIS A 389 17.77 7.87 -9.45
CA HIS A 389 18.13 7.46 -8.10
C HIS A 389 19.66 7.37 -7.95
N SER A 390 20.38 6.91 -8.96
CA SER A 390 21.85 6.91 -8.98
C SER A 390 22.48 8.31 -9.06
N GLY A 391 21.71 9.36 -9.35
CA GLY A 391 22.22 10.73 -9.55
C GLY A 391 22.87 10.98 -10.91
N LEU A 392 22.67 10.08 -11.88
CA LEU A 392 23.22 10.20 -13.25
C LEU A 392 22.45 11.20 -14.11
N ILE A 393 21.14 11.35 -13.84
CA ILE A 393 20.26 12.30 -14.54
C ILE A 393 19.32 12.99 -13.54
N PRO A 394 18.95 14.25 -13.76
CA PRO A 394 18.00 14.93 -12.88
C PRO A 394 16.56 14.44 -13.13
N PRO A 395 15.68 14.53 -12.11
CA PRO A 395 14.24 14.35 -12.31
C PRO A 395 13.65 15.49 -13.14
N VAL A 396 12.46 15.28 -13.70
CA VAL A 396 11.72 16.36 -14.39
C VAL A 396 11.32 17.49 -13.44
N SER A 397 11.32 18.72 -13.97
CA SER A 397 10.91 19.93 -13.24
C SER A 397 9.49 20.41 -13.56
N ARG A 398 8.89 19.97 -14.68
CA ARG A 398 7.52 20.36 -15.06
C ARG A 398 6.53 19.78 -14.07
N GLN A 399 5.85 20.66 -13.32
CA GLN A 399 4.70 20.33 -12.51
C GLN A 399 3.42 20.34 -13.36
N ALA A 400 2.41 19.61 -12.89
CA ALA A 400 1.12 19.56 -13.56
C ALA A 400 0.31 20.85 -13.36
N VAL A 401 -0.50 21.17 -14.36
CA VAL A 401 -1.54 22.20 -14.24
C VAL A 401 -2.77 21.60 -13.54
N ILE A 402 -3.18 22.22 -12.44
CA ILE A 402 -4.20 21.67 -11.52
C ILE A 402 -5.53 22.44 -11.53
N LYS A 403 -5.59 23.59 -12.23
CA LYS A 403 -6.76 24.47 -12.31
C LYS A 403 -6.88 25.10 -13.67
#